data_AF-A0A820I080-F1
#
_entry.id   AF-A0A820I080-F1
#
_cell.length_a   1.000
_cell.length_b   1.000
_cell.length_c   1.000
_cell.angle_alpha   90.00
_cell.angle_beta   90.00
_cell.angle_gamma   90.00
#
_symmetry.space_group_name_H-M   'P 1'
#
loop_
_entity.id
_entity.type
_entity.pdbx_description
1 polymer ?
#
loop_
_entity_poly.entity_id
_entity_poly.type
_entity_poly.pdbx_seq_one_letter_code
_entity_poly.pdbx_strand_id
1 'polypeptide(L)'
;PEYTRFRISTSLFSMSSYSTSNSWALEKVFIGQCFRACNGHGWCQFNSCRCDAGFSGDFCEISNEILFNHASFLIDNHINQTNVMTYQGGRFSYVCDIISQGKSLVFSKTGFRFLRISNINGSSPKLLEFTIRLGSSNVQCLGTSKTDLDHDIKSILLLSSCSNGVHWTIIDLFRISDVLAPDFGTISRILFKEKMESDNCLIEWRQMIHGGDNQDVWAIDDIIIRDVISTKSIK
;
A
#
# COMPACT_ATOMS: atom_id res chain seq x y z
N PRO A 1 18.08 34.95 -7.60
CA PRO A 1 18.33 34.04 -6.45
C PRO A 1 17.00 33.71 -5.76
N GLU A 2 16.45 32.54 -6.09
CA GLU A 2 15.20 32.06 -5.48
C GLU A 2 15.56 31.34 -4.18
N TYR A 3 15.35 32.01 -3.05
CA TYR A 3 15.54 31.40 -1.74
C TYR A 3 14.27 30.66 -1.33
N THR A 4 14.33 29.33 -1.24
CA THR A 4 13.25 28.50 -0.71
C THR A 4 13.46 28.23 0.78
N ARG A 5 12.40 28.32 1.60
CA ARG A 5 12.42 27.97 3.03
C ARG A 5 11.35 26.92 3.31
N PHE A 6 11.67 25.98 4.19
CA PHE A 6 10.76 24.92 4.62
C PHE A 6 10.38 25.11 6.08
N ARG A 7 9.13 24.80 6.44
CA ARG A 7 8.63 24.80 7.82
C ARG A 7 7.78 23.56 8.02
N ILE A 8 8.02 22.86 9.12
CA ILE A 8 7.16 21.75 9.58
C ILE A 8 6.36 22.29 10.77
N SER A 9 5.03 22.16 10.71
CA SER A 9 4.12 22.66 11.73
C SER A 9 3.00 21.66 11.99
N THR A 10 2.70 21.41 13.26
CA THR A 10 1.46 20.73 13.66
C THR A 10 0.31 21.71 13.72
N SER A 11 -0.88 21.31 13.27
CA SER A 11 -2.07 22.14 13.44
C SER A 11 -2.51 22.16 14.90
N LEU A 12 -2.97 23.33 15.37
CA LEU A 12 -3.60 23.51 16.68
C LEU A 12 -5.07 23.09 16.58
N PHE A 13 -5.36 21.79 16.49
CA PHE A 13 -6.73 21.30 16.66
C PHE A 13 -6.77 20.17 17.69
N SER A 14 -6.82 20.57 18.96
CA SER A 14 -7.32 19.74 20.05
C SER A 14 -8.36 20.57 20.81
N MET A 15 -9.63 20.44 20.39
CA MET A 15 -10.77 20.70 21.26
C MET A 15 -11.16 19.37 21.93
N SER A 16 -10.28 18.85 22.78
CA SER A 16 -10.69 17.95 23.85
C SER A 16 -9.62 17.89 24.93
N SER A 17 -9.99 18.37 26.11
CA SER A 17 -9.32 18.02 27.35
C SER A 17 -9.34 16.49 27.51
N TYR A 18 -8.18 15.90 27.83
CA TYR A 18 -7.88 14.47 28.09
C TYR A 18 -7.03 13.73 27.03
N SER A 19 -5.70 13.97 27.12
CA SER A 19 -4.53 13.09 26.84
C SER A 19 -4.33 12.57 25.40
N THR A 20 -3.13 12.52 24.80
CA THR A 20 -1.75 12.30 25.27
C THR A 20 -0.76 13.16 24.47
N SER A 21 0.52 13.23 24.84
CA SER A 21 1.53 14.06 24.17
C SER A 21 1.57 13.84 22.65
N ASN A 22 1.12 14.83 21.88
CA ASN A 22 1.43 14.95 20.44
C ASN A 22 2.89 15.42 20.27
N SER A 23 3.82 14.79 20.99
CA SER A 23 5.25 15.06 20.90
C SER A 23 5.79 14.38 19.66
N TRP A 24 6.41 15.16 18.79
CA TRP A 24 7.13 14.68 17.61
C TRP A 24 8.52 15.32 17.61
N ALA A 25 9.49 14.61 17.07
CA ALA A 25 10.85 15.09 16.91
C ALA A 25 11.34 14.70 15.51
N LEU A 26 12.32 15.43 15.01
CA LEU A 26 12.99 15.14 13.74
C LEU A 26 14.48 14.96 13.99
N GLU A 27 15.08 14.06 13.24
CA GLU A 27 16.51 13.83 13.22
C GLU A 27 16.96 13.68 11.76
N LYS A 28 18.23 14.01 11.48
CA LYS A 28 18.89 13.75 10.19
C LYS A 28 18.12 14.27 8.95
N VAL A 29 17.56 15.48 9.05
CA VAL A 29 16.88 16.13 7.91
C VAL A 29 17.90 16.49 6.83
N PHE A 30 17.72 15.96 5.63
CA PHE A 30 18.49 16.31 4.43
C PHE A 30 17.58 17.02 3.42
N ILE A 31 18.01 18.19 2.94
CA ILE A 31 17.35 18.94 1.86
C ILE A 31 18.41 19.22 0.81
N GLY A 32 18.30 18.57 -0.33
CA GLY A 32 19.29 18.67 -1.39
C GLY A 32 19.01 17.68 -2.51
N GLN A 33 19.91 17.64 -3.49
CA GLN A 33 19.82 16.69 -4.60
C GLN A 33 20.66 15.45 -4.27
N CYS A 34 20.04 14.28 -4.43
CA CYS A 34 20.71 12.99 -4.46
C CYS A 34 20.14 12.19 -5.61
N PHE A 35 20.98 11.49 -6.36
CA PHE A 35 20.49 10.71 -7.49
C PHE A 35 19.49 9.66 -6.99
N ARG A 36 18.27 9.68 -7.56
CA ARG A 36 17.14 8.81 -7.22
C ARG A 36 16.81 8.72 -5.72
N ALA A 37 17.21 9.71 -4.92
CA ALA A 37 17.08 9.68 -3.46
C ALA A 37 17.54 8.35 -2.83
N CYS A 38 18.68 7.81 -3.31
CA CYS A 38 19.25 6.53 -2.85
C CYS A 38 18.27 5.34 -2.98
N ASN A 39 17.39 5.40 -3.98
CA ASN A 39 16.30 4.45 -4.22
C ASN A 39 15.44 4.18 -2.98
N GLY A 40 15.42 5.10 -2.01
CA GLY A 40 14.73 4.94 -0.72
C GLY A 40 15.33 3.89 0.22
N HIS A 41 16.54 3.40 -0.07
CA HIS A 41 17.24 2.36 0.69
C HIS A 41 18.55 2.87 1.31
N GLY A 42 18.55 4.13 1.70
CA GLY A 42 19.68 4.80 2.31
C GLY A 42 19.43 6.28 2.49
N TRP A 43 20.44 6.98 2.98
CA TRP A 43 20.39 8.42 3.19
C TRP A 43 21.51 9.12 2.43
N CYS A 44 21.24 10.37 2.03
CA CYS A 44 22.19 11.14 1.24
C CYS A 44 23.22 11.82 2.14
N GLN A 45 24.50 11.64 1.80
CA GLN A 45 25.64 12.30 2.44
C GLN A 45 26.57 12.85 1.36
N PHE A 46 26.76 14.17 1.32
CA PHE A 46 27.66 14.84 0.35
C PHE A 46 27.42 14.43 -1.13
N ASN A 47 26.15 14.39 -1.58
CA ASN A 47 25.74 13.94 -2.92
C ASN A 47 26.06 12.46 -3.24
N SER A 48 26.34 11.64 -2.22
CA SER A 48 26.53 10.20 -2.33
C SER A 48 25.57 9.46 -1.39
N CYS A 49 25.27 8.20 -1.69
CA CYS A 49 24.36 7.41 -0.90
C CYS A 49 25.09 6.58 0.16
N ARG A 50 24.56 6.61 1.38
CA ARG A 50 24.90 5.68 2.46
C ARG A 50 23.77 4.70 2.61
N CYS A 51 23.98 3.46 2.17
CA CYS A 51 22.93 2.46 2.11
C CYS A 51 22.56 1.90 3.47
N ASP A 52 21.28 1.58 3.60
CA ASP A 52 20.73 0.85 4.74
C ASP A 52 21.25 -0.60 4.72
N ALA A 53 21.15 -1.28 5.87
CA ALA A 53 21.53 -2.68 5.97
C ALA A 53 20.71 -3.53 4.98
N GLY A 54 21.38 -4.43 4.26
CA GLY A 54 20.76 -5.25 3.22
C GLY A 54 20.79 -4.64 1.81
N PHE A 55 21.25 -3.39 1.66
CA PHE A 55 21.33 -2.70 0.37
C PHE A 55 22.75 -2.26 0.02
N SER A 56 23.05 -2.21 -1.28
CA SER A 56 24.37 -1.86 -1.82
C SER A 56 24.26 -1.25 -3.22
N GLY A 57 25.41 -0.90 -3.82
CA GLY A 57 25.48 -0.12 -5.05
C GLY A 57 25.71 1.37 -4.79
N ASP A 58 26.03 2.13 -5.84
CA ASP A 58 26.34 3.56 -5.73
C ASP A 58 25.11 4.38 -5.31
N PHE A 59 23.91 3.84 -5.54
CA PHE A 59 22.63 4.48 -5.24
C PHE A 59 21.70 3.58 -4.41
N CYS A 60 22.23 2.52 -3.77
CA CYS A 60 21.49 1.57 -2.93
C CYS A 60 20.41 0.76 -3.66
N GLU A 61 20.61 0.51 -4.95
CA GLU A 61 19.70 -0.22 -5.83
C GLU A 61 19.80 -1.74 -5.74
N ILE A 62 20.91 -2.26 -5.20
CA ILE A 62 21.17 -3.70 -5.12
C ILE A 62 20.69 -4.22 -3.77
N SER A 63 19.66 -5.07 -3.79
CA SER A 63 19.07 -5.69 -2.60
C SER A 63 19.64 -7.08 -2.35
N ASN A 64 20.07 -7.34 -1.11
CA ASN A 64 20.44 -8.67 -0.62
C ASN A 64 19.27 -9.40 0.09
N GLU A 65 18.11 -8.76 0.16
CA GLU A 65 16.88 -9.36 0.70
C GLU A 65 16.39 -10.53 -0.17
N ILE A 66 15.72 -11.49 0.47
CA ILE A 66 15.06 -12.59 -0.24
C ILE A 66 13.80 -12.05 -0.92
N LEU A 67 13.78 -12.14 -2.26
CA LEU A 67 12.67 -11.67 -3.08
C LEU A 67 11.68 -12.80 -3.39
N PHE A 68 10.39 -12.47 -3.36
CA PHE A 68 9.30 -13.43 -3.56
C PHE A 68 8.83 -13.41 -5.01
N ASN A 69 8.96 -14.54 -5.68
CA ASN A 69 8.36 -14.78 -6.99
C ASN A 69 6.88 -15.11 -6.90
N HIS A 70 6.53 -15.83 -5.83
CA HIS A 70 5.18 -16.23 -5.49
C HIS A 70 4.91 -15.89 -4.03
N ALA A 71 3.77 -15.26 -3.77
CA ALA A 71 3.30 -14.98 -2.42
C ALA A 71 1.80 -15.22 -2.36
N SER A 72 1.33 -15.94 -1.33
CA SER A 72 -0.09 -16.16 -1.07
C SER A 72 -0.35 -15.83 0.39
N PHE A 73 -1.30 -14.92 0.62
CA PHE A 73 -1.68 -14.45 1.93
C PHE A 73 -3.16 -14.74 2.15
N LEU A 74 -3.44 -15.79 2.93
CA LEU A 74 -4.77 -16.09 3.44
C LEU A 74 -4.94 -15.38 4.79
N ILE A 75 -6.00 -14.61 4.94
CA ILE A 75 -6.22 -13.68 6.06
C ILE A 75 -6.94 -14.38 7.24
N ASP A 76 -6.94 -15.72 7.29
CA ASP A 76 -7.71 -16.50 8.28
C ASP A 76 -6.86 -17.18 9.38
N ASN A 77 -5.52 -17.22 9.31
CA ASN A 77 -4.71 -17.89 10.34
C ASN A 77 -3.47 -17.13 10.83
N HIS A 78 -3.42 -17.01 12.15
CA HIS A 78 -2.54 -16.21 13.00
C HIS A 78 -1.10 -16.74 13.12
N ILE A 79 -0.45 -17.17 12.03
CA ILE A 79 0.89 -17.77 12.12
C ILE A 79 1.82 -17.16 11.07
N ASN A 80 2.68 -16.25 11.52
CA ASN A 80 3.85 -15.73 10.79
C ASN A 80 3.57 -15.22 9.37
N GLN A 81 2.67 -14.24 9.23
CA GLN A 81 2.78 -13.33 8.10
C GLN A 81 4.07 -12.52 8.32
N THR A 82 5.10 -12.94 7.60
CA THR A 82 6.49 -12.47 7.61
C THR A 82 6.59 -10.95 7.55
N ASN A 83 7.76 -10.36 7.85
CA ASN A 83 8.11 -8.92 7.75
C ASN A 83 7.78 -8.23 6.39
N VAL A 84 7.10 -8.94 5.49
CA VAL A 84 6.76 -8.61 4.11
C VAL A 84 5.40 -7.94 4.00
N MET A 85 4.43 -8.29 4.87
CA MET A 85 3.10 -7.67 4.87
C MET A 85 3.00 -6.63 6.00
N THR A 86 2.69 -5.38 5.65
CA THR A 86 2.49 -4.29 6.61
C THR A 86 1.17 -3.60 6.34
N TYR A 87 0.37 -3.33 7.37
CA TYR A 87 -0.89 -2.61 7.21
C TYR A 87 -1.13 -1.62 8.34
N GLN A 88 -1.90 -0.57 8.04
CA GLN A 88 -2.38 0.40 9.02
C GLN A 88 -3.84 0.71 8.76
N GLY A 89 -4.61 1.00 9.82
CA GLY A 89 -6.03 1.32 9.72
C GLY A 89 -6.96 0.11 9.55
N GLY A 90 -6.39 -1.09 9.41
CA GLY A 90 -7.08 -2.36 9.24
C GLY A 90 -7.23 -3.19 10.52
N ARG A 91 -8.15 -4.16 10.50
CA ARG A 91 -8.28 -5.25 11.47
C ARG A 91 -8.82 -6.52 10.80
N PHE A 92 -8.36 -7.69 11.24
CA PHE A 92 -8.92 -8.97 10.84
C PHE A 92 -10.33 -9.13 11.42
N SER A 93 -11.36 -9.26 10.58
CA SER A 93 -12.75 -9.24 11.03
C SER A 93 -13.73 -9.89 10.05
N TYR A 94 -14.92 -10.23 10.55
CA TYR A 94 -16.10 -10.61 9.76
C TYR A 94 -17.09 -9.44 9.56
N VAL A 95 -16.70 -8.22 9.94
CA VAL A 95 -17.58 -7.04 9.91
C VAL A 95 -18.07 -6.69 8.50
N CYS A 96 -17.27 -6.98 7.47
CA CYS A 96 -17.67 -6.88 6.07
C CYS A 96 -18.13 -8.24 5.50
N ASP A 97 -18.73 -9.07 6.35
CA ASP A 97 -19.09 -10.47 6.11
C ASP A 97 -17.91 -11.31 5.58
N ILE A 98 -18.21 -12.51 5.11
CA ILE A 98 -17.24 -13.39 4.45
C ILE A 98 -17.16 -12.96 2.98
N ILE A 99 -16.03 -12.36 2.58
CA ILE A 99 -15.82 -11.93 1.19
C ILE A 99 -15.19 -13.03 0.34
N SER A 100 -14.43 -13.95 0.96
CA SER A 100 -13.97 -15.18 0.33
C SER A 100 -14.00 -16.36 1.31
N GLN A 101 -13.06 -16.44 2.25
CA GLN A 101 -13.02 -17.49 3.26
C GLN A 101 -12.56 -16.94 4.60
N GLY A 102 -13.28 -17.24 5.68
CA GLY A 102 -12.86 -16.84 7.02
C GLY A 102 -12.86 -15.32 7.21
N LYS A 103 -11.91 -14.81 7.99
CA LYS A 103 -11.76 -13.37 8.24
C LYS A 103 -11.11 -12.66 7.05
N SER A 104 -11.54 -11.42 6.82
CA SER A 104 -10.87 -10.50 5.89
C SER A 104 -10.18 -9.36 6.63
N LEU A 105 -9.30 -8.62 5.95
CA LEU A 105 -8.64 -7.44 6.50
C LEU A 105 -9.49 -6.22 6.20
N VAL A 106 -10.16 -5.71 7.24
CA VAL A 106 -11.16 -4.65 7.15
C VAL A 106 -10.57 -3.31 7.58
N PHE A 107 -10.53 -2.35 6.65
CA PHE A 107 -10.04 -0.98 6.86
C PHE A 107 -11.19 -0.06 7.27
N SER A 108 -11.22 0.28 8.55
CA SER A 108 -12.30 1.06 9.17
C SER A 108 -11.81 2.12 10.14
N LYS A 109 -10.55 2.07 10.59
CA LYS A 109 -10.03 3.01 11.60
C LYS A 109 -9.70 4.37 10.99
N THR A 110 -9.57 5.39 11.83
CA THR A 110 -9.02 6.69 11.41
C THR A 110 -7.52 6.65 11.10
N GLY A 111 -7.00 7.67 10.43
CA GLY A 111 -5.59 7.82 10.07
C GLY A 111 -5.26 7.12 8.74
N PHE A 112 -4.03 6.61 8.59
CA PHE A 112 -3.65 5.95 7.35
C PHE A 112 -4.36 4.59 7.21
N ARG A 113 -4.89 4.34 6.01
CA ARG A 113 -5.46 3.05 5.61
C ARG A 113 -4.70 2.50 4.42
N PHE A 114 -3.84 1.53 4.68
CA PHE A 114 -3.11 0.85 3.62
C PHE A 114 -2.77 -0.59 3.99
N LEU A 115 -2.60 -1.41 2.95
CA LEU A 115 -1.95 -2.70 2.98
C LEU A 115 -0.77 -2.67 2.02
N ARG A 116 0.43 -3.05 2.48
CA ARG A 116 1.64 -3.12 1.70
C ARG A 116 2.22 -4.52 1.73
N ILE A 117 2.66 -5.00 0.58
CA ILE A 117 3.46 -6.21 0.41
C ILE A 117 4.81 -5.80 -0.15
N SER A 118 5.89 -6.11 0.56
CA SER A 118 7.27 -5.77 0.19
C SER A 118 8.00 -6.94 -0.48
N ASN A 119 9.25 -6.73 -0.90
CA ASN A 119 10.17 -7.77 -1.39
C ASN A 119 9.62 -8.62 -2.54
N ILE A 120 8.80 -8.04 -3.40
CA ILE A 120 8.27 -8.72 -4.59
C ILE A 120 9.36 -8.70 -5.65
N ASN A 121 9.67 -9.86 -6.22
CA ASN A 121 10.64 -9.95 -7.31
C ASN A 121 10.06 -9.33 -8.59
N GLY A 122 10.53 -8.16 -9.00
CA GLY A 122 10.11 -7.46 -10.21
C GLY A 122 10.76 -7.92 -11.52
N SER A 123 11.69 -8.89 -11.47
CA SER A 123 12.49 -9.33 -12.64
C SER A 123 11.68 -9.99 -13.77
N SER A 124 10.44 -10.41 -13.49
CA SER A 124 9.55 -11.14 -14.39
C SER A 124 8.11 -10.61 -14.36
N PRO A 125 7.33 -10.80 -15.44
CA PRO A 125 5.90 -10.47 -15.46
C PRO A 125 5.12 -11.18 -14.34
N LYS A 126 4.19 -10.45 -13.71
CA LYS A 126 3.42 -10.92 -12.56
C LYS A 126 1.92 -10.91 -12.82
N LEU A 127 1.22 -11.86 -12.20
CA LEU A 127 -0.22 -11.80 -12.01
C LEU A 127 -0.49 -11.58 -10.52
N LEU A 128 -1.21 -10.51 -10.22
CA LEU A 128 -1.77 -10.23 -8.91
C LEU A 128 -3.27 -10.55 -8.94
N GLU A 129 -3.71 -11.39 -8.02
CA GLU A 129 -5.11 -11.76 -7.80
C GLU A 129 -5.47 -11.49 -6.34
N PHE A 130 -6.64 -10.91 -6.09
CA PHE A 130 -7.15 -10.66 -4.74
C PHE A 130 -8.66 -10.45 -4.77
N THR A 131 -9.28 -10.60 -3.61
CA THR A 131 -10.70 -10.29 -3.40
C THR A 131 -10.81 -8.97 -2.66
N ILE A 132 -11.54 -8.00 -3.23
CA ILE A 132 -11.81 -6.70 -2.60
C ILE A 132 -13.31 -6.44 -2.49
N ARG A 133 -13.71 -5.82 -1.38
CA ARG A 133 -15.08 -5.36 -1.15
C ARG A 133 -15.07 -3.91 -0.67
N LEU A 134 -15.83 -3.05 -1.34
CA LEU A 134 -15.96 -1.64 -1.00
C LEU A 134 -17.29 -1.43 -0.27
N GLY A 135 -17.31 -1.72 1.03
CA GLY A 135 -18.51 -1.65 1.84
C GLY A 135 -19.51 -2.79 1.61
N SER A 136 -20.62 -2.72 2.34
CA SER A 136 -21.66 -3.75 2.43
C SER A 136 -22.98 -3.13 2.89
N SER A 137 -24.04 -3.95 2.90
CA SER A 137 -25.29 -3.65 3.61
C SER A 137 -25.16 -3.67 5.13
N ASN A 138 -24.06 -4.17 5.70
CA ASN A 138 -23.79 -4.15 7.12
C ASN A 138 -23.44 -2.72 7.59
N VAL A 139 -24.13 -2.23 8.63
CA VAL A 139 -23.95 -0.89 9.21
C VAL A 139 -22.53 -0.66 9.73
N GLN A 140 -21.79 -1.72 10.05
CA GLN A 140 -20.39 -1.62 10.49
C GLN A 140 -19.37 -1.67 9.35
N CYS A 141 -19.83 -1.92 8.12
CA CYS A 141 -19.01 -1.93 6.91
C CYS A 141 -19.69 -1.08 5.83
N LEU A 142 -19.90 0.20 6.15
CA LEU A 142 -20.46 1.17 5.23
C LEU A 142 -19.36 1.68 4.29
N GLY A 143 -19.51 1.38 3.00
CA GLY A 143 -18.65 1.92 1.96
C GLY A 143 -18.96 3.38 1.66
N THR A 144 -18.17 3.99 0.78
CA THR A 144 -18.43 5.34 0.29
C THR A 144 -19.79 5.41 -0.39
N SER A 145 -20.60 6.43 -0.11
CA SER A 145 -21.89 6.56 -0.80
C SER A 145 -21.67 6.89 -2.29
N LYS A 146 -22.45 6.28 -3.19
CA LYS A 146 -22.46 6.66 -4.62
C LYS A 146 -22.94 8.10 -4.85
N THR A 147 -23.68 8.66 -3.91
CA THR A 147 -24.16 10.06 -3.95
C THR A 147 -23.19 11.04 -3.29
N ASP A 148 -22.09 10.55 -2.71
CA ASP A 148 -21.06 11.39 -2.15
C ASP A 148 -20.31 12.11 -3.28
N LEU A 149 -20.23 13.44 -3.21
CA LEU A 149 -19.52 14.24 -4.21
C LEU A 149 -18.00 13.95 -4.22
N ASP A 150 -17.47 13.44 -3.11
CA ASP A 150 -16.07 13.09 -2.94
C ASP A 150 -15.79 11.60 -3.19
N HIS A 151 -16.72 10.85 -3.80
CA HIS A 151 -16.57 9.40 -3.92
C HIS A 151 -15.29 8.97 -4.65
N ASP A 152 -14.85 9.75 -5.65
CA ASP A 152 -13.68 9.42 -6.46
C ASP A 152 -12.39 9.53 -5.67
N ILE A 153 -12.24 10.57 -4.85
CA ILE A 153 -11.03 10.79 -4.04
C ILE A 153 -10.94 9.86 -2.83
N LYS A 154 -12.07 9.22 -2.47
CA LYS A 154 -12.17 8.20 -1.41
C LYS A 154 -11.93 6.77 -1.90
N SER A 155 -11.67 6.61 -3.19
CA SER A 155 -11.40 5.32 -3.84
C SER A 155 -10.12 4.67 -3.34
N ILE A 156 -9.98 3.37 -3.58
CA ILE A 156 -8.79 2.60 -3.19
C ILE A 156 -7.81 2.57 -4.35
N LEU A 157 -6.61 3.10 -4.14
CA LEU A 157 -5.51 3.05 -5.10
C LEU A 157 -4.75 1.76 -4.95
N LEU A 158 -4.45 1.11 -6.07
CA LEU A 158 -3.43 0.07 -6.13
C LEU A 158 -2.15 0.65 -6.75
N LEU A 159 -1.07 0.61 -5.98
CA LEU A 159 0.19 1.26 -6.28
C LEU A 159 1.34 0.26 -6.31
N SER A 160 2.38 0.55 -7.08
CA SER A 160 3.67 -0.13 -6.97
C SER A 160 4.80 0.87 -6.79
N SER A 161 5.87 0.42 -6.15
CA SER A 161 7.14 1.14 -6.08
C SER A 161 8.29 0.14 -6.12
N CYS A 162 9.33 0.47 -6.88
CA CYS A 162 10.60 -0.26 -6.88
C CYS A 162 11.75 0.61 -6.35
N SER A 163 11.40 1.68 -5.62
CA SER A 163 12.31 2.66 -5.01
C SER A 163 11.91 2.94 -3.56
N ASN A 164 11.42 1.91 -2.87
CA ASN A 164 10.96 1.95 -1.48
C ASN A 164 10.02 3.13 -1.14
N GLY A 165 9.16 3.50 -2.09
CA GLY A 165 8.19 4.57 -1.91
C GLY A 165 8.69 5.99 -2.19
N VAL A 166 9.88 6.17 -2.78
CA VAL A 166 10.31 7.46 -3.35
C VAL A 166 9.46 7.80 -4.57
N HIS A 167 9.31 6.85 -5.48
CA HIS A 167 8.44 6.95 -6.65
C HIS A 167 7.36 5.88 -6.61
N TRP A 168 6.13 6.27 -6.94
CA TRP A 168 4.97 5.39 -6.96
C TRP A 168 4.31 5.44 -8.34
N THR A 169 3.93 4.27 -8.82
CA THR A 169 3.15 4.11 -10.05
C THR A 169 1.76 3.61 -9.69
N ILE A 170 0.73 4.32 -10.15
CA ILE A 170 -0.66 3.88 -10.03
C ILE A 170 -0.89 2.74 -11.02
N ILE A 171 -1.29 1.59 -10.50
CA ILE A 171 -1.60 0.40 -11.30
C ILE A 171 -3.09 0.38 -11.64
N ASP A 172 -3.93 0.60 -10.63
CA ASP A 172 -5.38 0.56 -10.78
C ASP A 172 -6.09 1.40 -9.70
N LEU A 173 -7.38 1.63 -9.90
CA LEU A 173 -8.24 2.43 -9.03
C LEU A 173 -9.59 1.76 -8.84
N PHE A 174 -9.90 1.41 -7.59
CA PHE A 174 -11.16 0.75 -7.20
C PHE A 174 -12.15 1.77 -6.67
N ARG A 175 -13.13 2.13 -7.50
CA ARG A 175 -14.19 3.08 -7.15
C ARG A 175 -15.45 2.35 -6.72
N ILE A 176 -16.21 2.98 -5.82
CA ILE A 176 -17.53 2.43 -5.44
C ILE A 176 -18.54 2.48 -6.59
N SER A 177 -18.39 3.43 -7.52
CA SER A 177 -19.22 3.54 -8.73
C SER A 177 -19.22 2.25 -9.56
N ASP A 178 -18.06 1.59 -9.59
CA ASP A 178 -17.79 0.44 -10.44
C ASP A 178 -18.32 -0.87 -9.83
N VAL A 179 -18.77 -0.82 -8.56
CA VAL A 179 -19.35 -1.97 -7.85
C VAL A 179 -20.81 -2.14 -8.25
N LEU A 180 -21.05 -3.15 -9.09
CA LEU A 180 -22.39 -3.55 -9.53
C LEU A 180 -23.18 -4.28 -8.44
N ALA A 181 -22.49 -5.02 -7.56
CA ALA A 181 -23.09 -5.78 -6.46
C ALA A 181 -22.28 -5.61 -5.15
N PRO A 182 -22.65 -4.65 -4.27
CA PRO A 182 -21.90 -4.33 -3.06
C PRO A 182 -21.94 -5.46 -2.01
N ASP A 183 -22.83 -6.43 -2.18
CA ASP A 183 -22.97 -7.55 -1.26
C ASP A 183 -21.95 -8.68 -1.47
N PHE A 184 -21.21 -8.66 -2.58
CA PHE A 184 -20.22 -9.69 -2.89
C PHE A 184 -18.80 -9.13 -2.98
N GLY A 185 -17.83 -9.90 -2.50
CA GLY A 185 -16.42 -9.67 -2.79
C GLY A 185 -16.17 -9.75 -4.30
N THR A 186 -15.45 -8.78 -4.85
CA THR A 186 -15.05 -8.77 -6.26
C THR A 186 -13.65 -9.35 -6.38
N ILE A 187 -13.48 -10.39 -7.21
CA ILE A 187 -12.16 -10.94 -7.54
C ILE A 187 -11.52 -10.05 -8.60
N SER A 188 -10.42 -9.41 -8.26
CA SER A 188 -9.64 -8.56 -9.15
C SER A 188 -8.37 -9.29 -9.62
N ARG A 189 -8.07 -9.18 -10.92
CA ARG A 189 -6.90 -9.80 -11.55
C ARG A 189 -6.13 -8.76 -12.35
N ILE A 190 -4.91 -8.47 -11.92
CA ILE A 190 -4.04 -7.46 -12.50
C ILE A 190 -2.82 -8.13 -13.10
N LEU A 191 -2.62 -7.93 -14.39
CA LEU A 191 -1.49 -8.48 -15.14
C LEU A 191 -0.41 -7.41 -15.36
N PHE A 192 0.73 -7.59 -14.71
CA PHE A 192 1.96 -6.85 -14.99
C PHE A 192 2.63 -7.50 -16.20
N LYS A 193 2.36 -6.97 -17.39
CA LYS A 193 2.80 -7.56 -18.67
C LYS A 193 4.33 -7.53 -18.85
N GLU A 194 4.97 -6.51 -18.31
CA GLU A 194 6.42 -6.31 -18.38
C GLU A 194 7.05 -6.51 -17.00
N LYS A 195 8.37 -6.67 -16.99
CA LYS A 195 9.13 -6.62 -15.74
C LYS A 195 8.96 -5.25 -15.07
N MET A 196 9.06 -5.20 -13.75
CA MET A 196 9.00 -3.97 -12.99
C MET A 196 10.33 -3.20 -13.10
N GLU A 197 10.37 -1.98 -12.58
CA GLU A 197 11.51 -1.05 -12.73
C GLU A 197 12.81 -1.55 -12.06
N SER A 198 12.69 -2.43 -11.06
CA SER A 198 13.80 -3.08 -10.36
C SER A 198 13.41 -4.50 -9.95
N ASP A 199 14.36 -5.26 -9.43
CA ASP A 199 14.12 -6.60 -8.94
C ASP A 199 13.42 -6.58 -7.57
N ASN A 200 13.66 -5.57 -6.71
CA ASN A 200 12.95 -5.44 -5.43
C ASN A 200 11.85 -4.38 -5.53
N CYS A 201 10.60 -4.82 -5.49
CA CYS A 201 9.44 -3.95 -5.55
C CYS A 201 8.44 -4.23 -4.42
N LEU A 202 7.55 -3.28 -4.20
CA LEU A 202 6.42 -3.40 -3.29
C LEU A 202 5.12 -3.06 -4.03
N ILE A 203 4.03 -3.63 -3.54
CA ILE A 203 2.65 -3.35 -3.98
C ILE A 203 1.87 -2.84 -2.77
N GLU A 204 1.06 -1.81 -2.96
CA GLU A 204 0.30 -1.19 -1.88
C GLU A 204 -1.13 -0.86 -2.31
N TRP A 205 -2.10 -1.27 -1.50
CA TRP A 205 -3.47 -0.76 -1.55
C TRP A 205 -3.59 0.37 -0.55
N ARG A 206 -4.02 1.56 -0.98
CA ARG A 206 -4.13 2.74 -0.12
C ARG A 206 -5.42 3.50 -0.34
N GLN A 207 -6.05 3.91 0.76
CA GLN A 207 -7.11 4.91 0.77
C GLN A 207 -6.54 6.23 1.28
N MET A 208 -6.51 7.26 0.43
CA MET A 208 -5.92 8.56 0.78
C MET A 208 -6.83 9.41 1.65
N ILE A 209 -8.14 9.35 1.39
CA ILE A 209 -9.16 10.20 2.01
C ILE A 209 -10.33 9.32 2.44
N HIS A 210 -10.84 9.57 3.64
CA HIS A 210 -12.02 8.89 4.18
C HIS A 210 -12.72 9.80 5.22
N GLY A 211 -14.00 9.52 5.51
CA GLY A 211 -14.85 10.27 6.44
C GLY A 211 -14.51 10.07 7.92
N GLY A 212 -13.61 9.14 8.25
CA GLY A 212 -13.15 8.90 9.62
C GLY A 212 -13.46 7.47 10.08
N ASP A 213 -13.55 7.28 11.39
CA ASP A 213 -13.78 5.97 11.97
C ASP A 213 -15.11 5.35 11.49
N ASN A 214 -15.05 4.10 11.03
CA ASN A 214 -16.14 3.31 10.43
C ASN A 214 -16.84 3.95 9.21
N GLN A 215 -16.23 4.94 8.56
CA GLN A 215 -16.70 5.52 7.30
C GLN A 215 -15.83 5.04 6.13
N ASP A 216 -16.42 4.95 4.93
CA ASP A 216 -15.76 4.57 3.67
C ASP A 216 -14.96 3.25 3.82
N VAL A 217 -15.59 2.27 4.46
CA VAL A 217 -14.98 0.99 4.85
C VAL A 217 -14.78 0.09 3.64
N TRP A 218 -13.62 -0.58 3.60
CA TRP A 218 -13.31 -1.60 2.60
C TRP A 218 -12.62 -2.80 3.22
N ALA A 219 -12.71 -3.94 2.56
CA ALA A 219 -12.09 -5.19 2.98
C ALA A 219 -11.33 -5.84 1.82
N ILE A 220 -10.26 -6.55 2.16
CA ILE A 220 -9.44 -7.30 1.20
C ILE A 220 -9.12 -8.69 1.78
N ASP A 221 -9.00 -9.68 0.90
CA ASP A 221 -8.69 -11.07 1.22
C ASP A 221 -8.06 -11.79 0.01
N ASP A 222 -7.56 -13.01 0.22
CA ASP A 222 -7.02 -13.94 -0.80
C ASP A 222 -6.00 -13.34 -1.76
N ILE A 223 -4.99 -12.65 -1.21
CA ILE A 223 -3.99 -11.99 -2.04
C ILE A 223 -2.97 -13.02 -2.53
N ILE A 224 -2.87 -13.13 -3.85
CA ILE A 224 -1.97 -14.05 -4.54
C ILE A 224 -1.16 -13.27 -5.57
N ILE A 225 0.16 -13.37 -5.49
CA ILE A 225 1.11 -12.85 -6.47
C ILE A 225 1.86 -14.04 -7.04
N ARG A 226 1.94 -14.16 -8.36
CA ARG A 226 2.66 -15.25 -9.04
C ARG A 226 3.30 -14.81 -10.34
N ASP A 227 4.33 -15.52 -10.74
CA ASP A 227 4.90 -15.40 -12.08
C ASP A 227 3.90 -15.80 -13.16
N VAL A 228 3.97 -15.09 -14.27
CA VAL A 228 3.29 -15.49 -15.50
C VAL A 228 4.27 -16.31 -16.32
N ILE A 229 3.92 -17.57 -16.59
CA ILE A 229 4.70 -18.40 -17.51
C ILE A 229 4.58 -17.74 -18.89
N SER A 230 5.67 -17.13 -19.37
CA SER A 230 5.78 -16.77 -20.78
C SER A 230 5.81 -18.06 -21.58
N THR A 231 4.66 -18.45 -22.14
CA THR A 231 4.65 -19.40 -23.24
C THR A 231 5.33 -18.69 -24.40
N LYS A 232 6.66 -18.84 -24.52
CA LYS A 232 7.32 -18.59 -25.79
C LYS A 232 6.66 -19.56 -26.78
N SER A 233 5.78 -19.05 -27.63
CA SER A 233 5.37 -19.78 -28.83
C SER A 233 6.67 -20.17 -29.52
N ILE A 234 6.89 -21.47 -29.66
CA ILE A 234 7.98 -22.02 -30.44
C ILE A 234 7.69 -21.60 -31.89
N LYS A 235 8.32 -20.47 -32.25
CA LYS A 235 8.79 -20.04 -33.56
C LYS A 235 9.15 -21.17 -34.53
#